data_AF-A0A496T9A2-F1
#
_entry.id   AF-A0A496T9A2-F1
#
_cell.length_a   1.000
_cell.length_b   1.000
_cell.length_c   1.000
_cell.angle_alpha   90.00
_cell.angle_beta   90.00
_cell.angle_gamma   90.00
#
_symmetry.space_group_name_H-M   'P 1'
#
loop_
_entity.id
_entity.type
_entity.pdbx_description
1 polymer ?
#
loop_
_entity_poly.entity_id
_entity_poly.type
_entity_poly.pdbx_seq_one_letter_code
_entity_poly.pdbx_strand_id
1 'polypeptide(L)'
;LSTGIITGWSWDFGDGETSTEQNPIHTYADPDTYTVSLRVSGPGGADTETKVDYITVYASPGAAFNPTPTKGKAPLEVKFTDLSTGVITSWKWDFGDGTTSSEQNPTHTYTDPATYTVGLTVSGPGGSDSVVKVDYITVKANQPPIAHASADTTWGYIPLTVKFDATGGSTDPDGKIVKYNWDFGDGNVSDDSITSYTYTTDGEFKVILTVTDDNGATDSDTLLISALISGVENGDLSGIPDKFELSQNYPNPFNPQTHISYQIPVATQVEIKVFNTLGQEVVTLVDESQMPGFYTVTWDGKDVFGNEVSSGVYIYQIRTRDFVQVKKMILLR
;
A
#
# COMPACT_ATOMS: atom_id res chain seq x y z
N LEU A 1 -27.08 -66.27 -29.99
CA LEU A 1 -26.70 -67.71 -29.94
C LEU A 1 -27.13 -68.34 -31.26
N SER A 2 -26.17 -68.76 -32.08
CA SER A 2 -26.45 -69.43 -33.36
C SER A 2 -26.87 -70.88 -33.12
N THR A 3 -27.79 -71.41 -33.95
CA THR A 3 -28.32 -72.78 -33.84
C THR A 3 -27.98 -73.60 -35.09
N GLY A 4 -27.93 -74.94 -34.95
CA GLY A 4 -27.57 -75.86 -36.05
C GLY A 4 -26.06 -76.21 -36.13
N ILE A 5 -25.67 -76.96 -37.16
CA ILE A 5 -24.25 -77.29 -37.42
C ILE A 5 -23.60 -76.08 -38.08
N ILE A 6 -22.63 -75.48 -37.39
CA ILE A 6 -21.85 -74.35 -37.88
C ILE A 6 -20.54 -74.86 -38.46
N THR A 7 -20.22 -74.44 -39.69
CA THR A 7 -18.99 -74.80 -40.39
C THR A 7 -18.10 -73.61 -40.73
N GLY A 8 -18.55 -72.37 -40.46
CA GLY A 8 -17.72 -71.18 -40.66
C GLY A 8 -18.25 -69.93 -39.98
N TRP A 9 -17.31 -69.07 -39.60
CA TRP A 9 -17.53 -67.73 -39.02
C TRP A 9 -16.88 -66.70 -39.93
N SER A 10 -17.50 -65.52 -40.02
CA SER A 10 -16.95 -64.37 -40.70
C SER A 10 -17.37 -63.13 -39.94
N TRP A 11 -16.40 -62.52 -39.26
CA TRP A 11 -16.53 -61.25 -38.57
C TRP A 11 -16.13 -60.12 -39.51
N ASP A 12 -16.91 -59.05 -39.48
CA ASP A 12 -16.56 -57.75 -39.99
C ASP A 12 -16.61 -56.78 -38.82
N PHE A 13 -15.46 -56.18 -38.50
CA PHE A 13 -15.32 -55.30 -37.34
C PHE A 13 -15.77 -53.86 -37.63
N GLY A 14 -16.07 -53.53 -38.88
CA GLY A 14 -16.56 -52.22 -39.30
C GLY A 14 -15.45 -51.20 -39.61
N ASP A 15 -14.18 -51.55 -39.42
CA ASP A 15 -12.99 -50.74 -39.72
C ASP A 15 -12.26 -51.20 -41.00
N GLY A 16 -12.85 -52.13 -41.74
CA GLY A 16 -12.26 -52.75 -42.93
C GLY A 16 -11.49 -54.05 -42.65
N GLU A 17 -11.27 -54.39 -41.38
CA GLU A 17 -10.66 -55.66 -40.98
C GLU A 17 -11.71 -56.74 -40.72
N THR A 18 -11.31 -58.01 -40.93
CA THR A 18 -12.21 -59.17 -40.80
C THR A 18 -11.53 -60.35 -40.10
N SER A 19 -12.30 -61.31 -39.61
CA SER A 19 -11.77 -62.57 -39.06
C SER A 19 -12.66 -63.77 -39.35
N THR A 20 -12.07 -64.96 -39.45
CA THR A 20 -12.79 -66.22 -39.61
C THR A 20 -12.76 -67.10 -38.35
N GLU A 21 -12.15 -66.61 -37.26
CA GLU A 21 -12.14 -67.30 -35.98
C GLU A 21 -13.53 -67.28 -35.33
N GLN A 22 -13.86 -68.31 -34.56
CA GLN A 22 -15.11 -68.33 -33.80
C GLN A 22 -15.14 -67.26 -32.71
N ASN A 23 -14.01 -67.01 -32.05
CA ASN A 23 -13.86 -66.05 -30.93
C ASN A 23 -12.61 -65.17 -31.13
N PRO A 24 -12.61 -64.25 -32.10
CA PRO A 24 -11.46 -63.40 -32.37
C PRO A 24 -11.23 -62.36 -31.27
N ILE A 25 -9.98 -61.90 -31.15
CA ILE A 25 -9.63 -60.68 -30.43
C ILE A 25 -9.27 -59.62 -31.48
N HIS A 26 -9.88 -58.44 -31.39
CA HIS A 26 -9.64 -57.33 -32.30
C HIS A 26 -9.27 -56.06 -31.55
N THR A 27 -8.42 -55.22 -32.15
CA THR A 27 -8.01 -53.92 -31.62
C THR A 27 -8.29 -52.85 -32.66
N TYR A 28 -9.15 -51.88 -32.30
CA TYR A 28 -9.44 -50.72 -33.13
C TYR A 28 -8.36 -49.65 -32.91
N ALA A 29 -7.70 -49.23 -33.99
CA ALA A 29 -6.59 -48.27 -33.92
C ALA A 29 -7.07 -46.82 -33.90
N ASP A 30 -8.15 -46.52 -34.62
CA ASP A 30 -8.63 -45.17 -34.84
C ASP A 30 -9.90 -44.88 -34.01
N PRO A 31 -10.08 -43.62 -33.56
CA PRO A 31 -11.33 -43.20 -32.95
C PRO A 31 -12.47 -43.17 -33.97
N ASP A 32 -13.46 -44.05 -33.78
CA ASP A 32 -14.71 -44.04 -34.53
C ASP A 32 -15.81 -44.80 -33.77
N THR A 33 -17.00 -44.81 -34.33
CA THR A 33 -18.09 -45.70 -33.92
C THR A 33 -18.28 -46.79 -34.97
N TYR A 34 -18.00 -48.04 -34.58
CA TYR A 34 -17.94 -49.18 -35.46
C TYR A 34 -19.20 -50.04 -35.37
N THR A 35 -19.77 -50.35 -36.52
CA THR A 35 -20.81 -51.36 -36.68
C THR A 35 -20.18 -52.73 -36.88
N VAL A 36 -20.49 -53.68 -36.00
CA VAL A 36 -19.89 -55.03 -36.04
C VAL A 36 -20.90 -56.02 -36.57
N SER A 37 -20.49 -56.87 -37.51
CA SER A 37 -21.34 -57.96 -38.00
C SER A 37 -20.66 -59.32 -37.89
N LEU A 38 -21.46 -60.32 -37.53
CA LEU A 38 -21.06 -61.73 -37.54
C LEU A 38 -21.95 -62.47 -38.51
N ARG A 39 -21.33 -63.02 -39.56
CA ARG A 39 -21.97 -63.99 -40.45
C ARG A 39 -21.54 -65.41 -40.07
N VAL A 40 -22.53 -66.27 -39.82
CA VAL A 40 -22.32 -67.69 -39.51
C VAL A 40 -22.86 -68.53 -40.66
N SER A 41 -22.14 -69.59 -41.05
CA SER A 41 -22.52 -70.47 -42.15
C SER A 41 -22.48 -71.96 -41.76
N GLY A 42 -23.34 -72.74 -42.40
CA GLY A 42 -23.48 -74.18 -42.19
C GLY A 42 -24.16 -74.88 -43.37
N PRO A 43 -24.35 -76.21 -43.32
CA PRO A 43 -25.03 -76.97 -44.38
C PRO A 43 -26.46 -76.50 -44.67
N GLY A 44 -27.10 -75.84 -43.69
CA GLY A 44 -28.45 -75.27 -43.81
C GLY A 44 -28.51 -73.84 -44.39
N GLY A 45 -27.36 -73.21 -44.69
CA GLY A 45 -27.30 -71.84 -45.18
C GLY A 45 -26.41 -70.94 -44.32
N ALA A 46 -26.58 -69.62 -44.47
CA ALA A 46 -25.86 -68.63 -43.68
C ALA A 46 -26.81 -67.53 -43.18
N ASP A 47 -26.49 -66.98 -42.02
CA ASP A 47 -27.22 -65.87 -41.40
C ASP A 47 -26.24 -64.83 -40.86
N THR A 48 -26.66 -63.58 -40.79
CA THR A 48 -25.83 -62.46 -40.33
C THR A 48 -26.54 -61.69 -39.23
N GLU A 49 -25.86 -61.53 -38.10
CA GLU A 49 -26.25 -60.60 -37.05
C GLU A 49 -25.38 -59.34 -37.15
N THR A 50 -26.01 -58.17 -37.22
CA THR A 50 -25.31 -56.88 -37.26
C THR A 50 -25.70 -56.05 -36.05
N LYS A 51 -24.69 -55.58 -35.31
CA LYS A 51 -24.84 -54.61 -34.23
C LYS A 51 -24.35 -53.26 -34.71
N VAL A 52 -25.31 -52.41 -35.04
CA VAL A 52 -25.06 -51.04 -35.51
C VAL A 52 -24.49 -50.20 -34.37
N ASP A 53 -23.45 -49.42 -34.68
CA ASP A 53 -22.79 -48.45 -33.78
C ASP A 53 -22.42 -49.04 -32.41
N TYR A 54 -21.90 -50.28 -32.42
CA TYR A 54 -21.78 -51.07 -31.21
C TYR A 54 -20.51 -50.78 -30.40
N ILE A 55 -19.41 -50.46 -31.07
CA ILE A 55 -18.12 -50.16 -30.43
C ILE A 55 -17.77 -48.71 -30.71
N THR A 56 -17.62 -47.90 -29.66
CA THR A 56 -17.11 -46.52 -29.79
C THR A 56 -15.71 -46.45 -29.22
N VAL A 57 -14.77 -45.98 -30.04
CA VAL A 57 -13.40 -45.67 -29.66
C VAL A 57 -13.25 -44.16 -29.60
N TYR A 58 -12.77 -43.65 -28.47
CA TYR A 58 -12.63 -42.21 -28.24
C TYR A 58 -11.20 -41.75 -28.52
N ALA A 59 -11.07 -40.59 -29.15
CA ALA A 59 -9.80 -39.89 -29.22
C ALA A 59 -9.40 -39.41 -27.81
N SER A 60 -8.09 -39.36 -27.55
CA SER A 60 -7.58 -38.67 -26.36
C SER A 60 -8.04 -37.21 -26.38
N PRO A 61 -8.45 -36.64 -25.24
CA PRO A 61 -8.77 -35.22 -25.17
C PRO A 61 -7.53 -34.37 -25.52
N GLY A 62 -7.75 -33.13 -25.93
CA GLY A 62 -6.70 -32.13 -26.12
C GLY A 62 -6.83 -31.03 -25.07
N ALA A 63 -5.85 -30.89 -24.18
CA ALA A 63 -5.90 -29.95 -23.06
C ALA A 63 -5.60 -28.51 -23.51
N ALA A 64 -6.48 -27.56 -23.20
CA ALA A 64 -6.26 -26.16 -23.47
C ALA A 64 -7.00 -25.29 -22.46
N PHE A 65 -6.46 -24.10 -22.16
CA PHE A 65 -7.12 -23.15 -21.28
C PHE A 65 -6.73 -21.70 -21.53
N ASN A 66 -7.54 -20.78 -21.02
CA ASN A 66 -7.24 -19.36 -20.98
C ASN A 66 -7.63 -18.73 -19.62
N PRO A 67 -6.67 -18.21 -18.84
CA PRO A 67 -6.95 -17.45 -17.63
C PRO A 67 -7.13 -15.95 -17.90
N THR A 68 -7.95 -15.31 -17.06
CA THR A 68 -8.19 -13.86 -17.13
C THR A 68 -8.43 -13.29 -15.72
N PRO A 69 -7.71 -12.24 -15.29
CA PRO A 69 -6.52 -11.63 -15.91
C PRO A 69 -5.26 -12.51 -15.77
N THR A 70 -4.17 -12.18 -16.47
CA THR A 70 -2.86 -12.85 -16.33
C THR A 70 -1.84 -12.06 -15.50
N LYS A 71 -2.18 -10.83 -15.11
CA LYS A 71 -1.31 -9.97 -14.32
C LYS A 71 -2.12 -9.04 -13.43
N GLY A 72 -1.57 -8.69 -12.28
CA GLY A 72 -2.17 -7.76 -11.33
C GLY A 72 -1.38 -7.68 -10.03
N LYS A 73 -1.94 -6.97 -9.06
CA LYS A 73 -1.39 -6.86 -7.70
C LYS A 73 -2.07 -7.90 -6.80
N ALA A 74 -1.35 -8.35 -5.77
CA ALA A 74 -1.91 -9.23 -4.75
C ALA A 74 -2.95 -8.49 -3.88
N PRO A 75 -4.07 -9.14 -3.46
CA PRO A 75 -4.54 -10.45 -3.94
C PRO A 75 -5.10 -10.35 -5.37
N LEU A 76 -4.70 -11.28 -6.24
CA LEU A 76 -5.17 -11.34 -7.64
C LEU A 76 -6.13 -12.51 -7.83
N GLU A 77 -7.42 -12.21 -8.00
CA GLU A 77 -8.41 -13.19 -8.44
C GLU A 77 -8.28 -13.42 -9.96
N VAL A 78 -8.12 -14.68 -10.36
CA VAL A 78 -7.98 -15.14 -11.76
C VAL A 78 -9.05 -16.17 -12.06
N LYS A 79 -9.82 -15.94 -13.12
CA LYS A 79 -10.77 -16.90 -13.67
C LYS A 79 -10.10 -17.74 -14.74
N PHE A 80 -10.15 -19.06 -14.60
CA PHE A 80 -9.65 -20.02 -15.58
C PHE A 80 -10.81 -20.55 -16.44
N THR A 81 -10.66 -20.43 -17.76
CA THR A 81 -11.61 -20.99 -18.73
C THR A 81 -10.98 -22.20 -19.40
N ASP A 82 -11.61 -23.35 -19.28
CA ASP A 82 -11.28 -24.56 -20.03
C ASP A 82 -11.63 -24.38 -21.51
N LEU A 83 -10.67 -24.70 -22.37
CA LEU A 83 -10.79 -24.70 -23.83
C LEU A 83 -10.45 -26.08 -24.41
N SER A 84 -10.40 -27.10 -23.55
CA SER A 84 -10.02 -28.45 -23.94
C SER A 84 -11.04 -29.07 -24.91
N THR A 85 -10.56 -30.02 -25.71
CA THR A 85 -11.33 -30.69 -26.76
C THR A 85 -11.44 -32.19 -26.50
N GLY A 86 -12.41 -32.85 -27.13
CA GLY A 86 -12.69 -34.28 -26.94
C GLY A 86 -13.69 -34.57 -25.83
N VAL A 87 -13.89 -35.85 -25.53
CA VAL A 87 -14.79 -36.31 -24.46
C VAL A 87 -14.00 -36.29 -23.14
N ILE A 88 -14.37 -35.38 -22.23
CA ILE A 88 -13.68 -35.17 -20.96
C ILE A 88 -14.63 -35.54 -19.81
N THR A 89 -14.11 -36.27 -18.83
CA THR A 89 -14.83 -36.70 -17.63
C THR A 89 -14.23 -36.16 -16.34
N SER A 90 -12.99 -35.65 -16.37
CA SER A 90 -12.38 -34.98 -15.21
C SER A 90 -11.33 -33.94 -15.60
N TRP A 91 -11.18 -32.93 -14.73
CA TRP A 91 -10.19 -31.87 -14.79
C TRP A 91 -9.33 -31.91 -13.54
N LYS A 92 -8.05 -31.57 -13.69
CA LYS A 92 -7.13 -31.33 -12.58
C LYS A 92 -6.27 -30.12 -12.91
N TRP A 93 -6.50 -29.05 -12.17
CA TRP A 93 -5.72 -27.83 -12.20
C TRP A 93 -4.60 -27.87 -11.18
N ASP A 94 -3.45 -27.33 -11.55
CA ASP A 94 -2.35 -26.98 -10.67
C ASP A 94 -2.06 -25.49 -10.89
N PHE A 95 -2.28 -24.66 -9.86
CA PHE A 95 -2.11 -23.22 -9.97
C PHE A 95 -0.66 -22.77 -9.77
N GLY A 96 0.26 -23.68 -9.44
CA GLY A 96 1.68 -23.38 -9.25
C GLY A 96 2.03 -22.74 -7.91
N ASP A 97 1.06 -22.56 -7.01
CA ASP A 97 1.22 -22.08 -5.64
C ASP A 97 1.03 -23.19 -4.59
N GLY A 98 0.96 -24.44 -5.05
CA GLY A 98 0.69 -25.61 -4.21
C GLY A 98 -0.79 -25.95 -4.04
N THR A 99 -1.70 -25.14 -4.62
CA THR A 99 -3.15 -25.42 -4.62
C THR A 99 -3.62 -26.00 -5.96
N THR A 100 -4.76 -26.70 -5.92
CA THR A 100 -5.32 -27.44 -7.07
C THR A 100 -6.84 -27.33 -7.11
N SER A 101 -7.45 -27.56 -8.28
CA SER A 101 -8.91 -27.66 -8.42
C SER A 101 -9.31 -28.80 -9.37
N SER A 102 -10.51 -29.33 -9.21
CA SER A 102 -11.13 -30.30 -10.12
C SER A 102 -12.34 -29.74 -10.88
N GLU A 103 -12.63 -28.45 -10.72
CA GLU A 103 -13.69 -27.78 -11.47
C GLU A 103 -13.28 -27.59 -12.93
N GLN A 104 -14.25 -27.55 -13.84
CA GLN A 104 -13.95 -27.27 -15.24
C GLN A 104 -13.45 -25.82 -15.43
N ASN A 105 -14.10 -24.84 -14.81
CA ASN A 105 -13.76 -23.42 -14.96
C ASN A 105 -13.58 -22.75 -13.58
N PRO A 106 -12.48 -23.02 -12.86
CA PRO A 106 -12.30 -22.52 -11.51
C PRO A 106 -11.96 -21.02 -11.50
N THR A 107 -12.27 -20.38 -10.38
CA THR A 107 -11.67 -19.11 -9.98
C THR A 107 -10.65 -19.38 -8.88
N HIS A 108 -9.48 -18.75 -8.96
CA HIS A 108 -8.41 -18.89 -7.98
C HIS A 108 -7.83 -17.53 -7.58
N THR A 109 -7.49 -17.33 -6.31
CA THR A 109 -6.91 -16.08 -5.82
C THR A 109 -5.46 -16.29 -5.40
N TYR A 110 -4.54 -15.62 -6.07
CA TYR A 110 -3.14 -15.58 -5.70
C TYR A 110 -2.90 -14.47 -4.67
N THR A 111 -2.59 -14.85 -3.44
CA THR A 111 -2.40 -13.91 -2.32
C THR A 111 -0.99 -13.35 -2.24
N ASP A 112 0.01 -14.06 -2.77
CA ASP A 112 1.41 -13.69 -2.67
C ASP A 112 1.95 -13.15 -4.00
N PRO A 113 2.83 -12.13 -3.97
CA PRO A 113 3.55 -11.68 -5.17
C PRO A 113 4.52 -12.74 -5.67
N ALA A 114 4.24 -13.31 -6.85
CA ALA A 114 5.14 -14.20 -7.56
C ALA A 114 4.73 -14.32 -9.03
N THR A 115 5.53 -15.07 -9.78
CA THR A 115 5.17 -15.54 -11.11
C THR A 115 4.84 -17.03 -11.02
N TYR A 116 3.67 -17.43 -11.52
CA TYR A 116 3.13 -18.78 -11.35
C TYR A 116 3.02 -19.51 -12.69
N THR A 117 3.41 -20.79 -12.66
CA THR A 117 3.23 -21.75 -13.75
C THR A 117 1.95 -22.53 -13.53
N VAL A 118 1.03 -22.50 -14.50
CA VAL A 118 -0.28 -23.15 -14.37
C VAL A 118 -0.35 -24.39 -15.24
N GLY A 119 -0.81 -25.50 -14.67
CA GLY A 119 -1.09 -26.75 -15.36
C GLY A 119 -2.58 -27.09 -15.39
N LEU A 120 -3.04 -27.66 -16.50
CA LEU A 120 -4.33 -28.34 -16.61
C LEU A 120 -4.08 -29.75 -17.15
N THR A 121 -4.60 -30.76 -16.45
CA THR A 121 -4.73 -32.13 -16.96
C THR A 121 -6.21 -32.45 -17.13
N VAL A 122 -6.60 -32.93 -18.31
CA VAL A 122 -7.95 -33.42 -18.59
C VAL A 122 -7.91 -34.91 -18.88
N SER A 123 -8.90 -35.65 -18.40
CA SER A 123 -9.01 -37.10 -18.65
C SER A 123 -10.40 -37.45 -19.17
N GLY A 124 -10.45 -38.51 -19.97
CA GLY A 124 -11.66 -39.01 -20.61
C GLY A 124 -11.52 -40.48 -21.00
N PRO A 125 -12.55 -41.07 -21.63
CA PRO A 125 -12.52 -42.46 -22.05
C PRO A 125 -11.44 -42.77 -23.10
N GLY A 126 -11.00 -41.77 -23.87
CA GLY A 126 -9.91 -41.91 -24.85
C GLY A 126 -8.51 -41.74 -24.28
N GLY A 127 -8.36 -41.46 -22.97
CA GLY A 127 -7.08 -41.21 -22.31
C GLY A 127 -7.02 -39.86 -21.60
N SER A 128 -5.83 -39.31 -21.45
CA SER A 128 -5.62 -38.01 -20.79
C SER A 128 -4.60 -37.17 -21.53
N ASP A 129 -4.74 -35.86 -21.45
CA ASP A 129 -3.78 -34.90 -21.96
C ASP A 129 -3.55 -33.78 -20.94
N SER A 130 -2.41 -33.10 -21.06
CA SER A 130 -2.02 -32.03 -20.15
C SER A 130 -1.36 -30.87 -20.88
N VAL A 131 -1.68 -29.65 -20.45
CA VAL A 131 -1.03 -28.43 -20.89
C VAL A 131 -0.47 -27.67 -19.69
N VAL A 132 0.75 -27.20 -19.82
CA VAL A 132 1.43 -26.37 -18.82
C VAL A 132 1.81 -25.04 -19.46
N LYS A 133 1.42 -23.94 -18.83
CA LYS A 133 1.83 -22.59 -19.21
C LYS A 133 2.79 -22.04 -18.16
N VAL A 134 4.07 -22.01 -18.51
CA VAL A 134 5.16 -21.54 -17.65
C VAL A 134 5.08 -20.04 -17.47
N ASP A 135 5.30 -19.58 -16.24
CA ASP A 135 5.38 -18.17 -15.85
C ASP A 135 4.20 -17.31 -16.33
N TYR A 136 3.00 -17.91 -16.35
CA TYR A 136 1.88 -17.37 -17.09
C TYR A 136 1.05 -16.36 -16.31
N ILE A 137 1.02 -16.46 -14.97
CA ILE A 137 0.37 -15.49 -14.10
C ILE A 137 1.43 -14.70 -13.36
N THR A 138 1.40 -13.37 -13.44
CA THR A 138 2.33 -12.49 -12.73
C THR A 138 1.61 -11.62 -11.70
N VAL A 139 1.89 -11.88 -10.43
CA VAL A 139 1.35 -11.14 -9.29
C VAL A 139 2.44 -10.27 -8.69
N LYS A 140 2.17 -8.98 -8.57
CA LYS A 140 3.10 -8.01 -7.97
C LYS A 140 2.63 -7.60 -6.58
N ALA A 141 3.58 -7.18 -5.75
CA ALA A 141 3.25 -6.48 -4.51
C ALA A 141 2.64 -5.11 -4.86
N ASN A 142 1.67 -4.67 -4.07
CA ASN A 142 1.24 -3.28 -4.11
C ASN A 142 2.28 -2.41 -3.40
N GLN A 143 2.71 -1.31 -4.03
CA GLN A 143 3.50 -0.29 -3.35
C GLN A 143 2.55 0.78 -2.80
N PRO A 144 2.72 1.22 -1.55
CA PRO A 144 1.90 2.30 -1.02
C PRO A 144 2.14 3.59 -1.83
N PRO A 145 1.14 4.48 -1.89
CA PRO A 145 1.33 5.82 -2.42
C PRO A 145 2.36 6.57 -1.55
N ILE A 146 2.81 7.72 -2.04
CA ILE A 146 3.64 8.68 -1.31
C ILE A 146 2.78 9.92 -1.09
N ALA A 147 2.46 10.22 0.16
CA ALA A 147 1.76 11.42 0.54
C ALA A 147 2.70 12.64 0.51
N HIS A 148 2.19 13.76 0.03
CA HIS A 148 2.89 15.04 0.14
C HIS A 148 1.88 16.16 0.37
N ALA A 149 1.83 16.63 1.60
CA ALA A 149 0.97 17.71 2.03
C ALA A 149 1.62 19.06 1.74
N SER A 150 0.85 20.01 1.21
CA SER A 150 1.28 21.39 1.10
C SER A 150 0.21 22.35 1.59
N ALA A 151 0.64 23.50 2.09
CA ALA A 151 -0.20 24.60 2.52
C ALA A 151 0.35 25.92 1.97
N ASP A 152 -0.53 26.88 1.70
CA ASP A 152 -0.14 28.23 1.27
C ASP A 152 0.50 29.06 2.39
N THR A 153 0.16 28.77 3.65
CA THR A 153 0.82 29.28 4.85
C THR A 153 0.85 28.21 5.94
N THR A 154 1.86 28.28 6.80
CA THR A 154 1.97 27.42 8.00
C THR A 154 1.72 28.17 9.30
N TRP A 155 1.44 29.47 9.23
CA TRP A 155 1.11 30.26 10.41
C TRP A 155 0.31 31.51 10.05
N GLY A 156 -0.29 32.14 11.06
CA GLY A 156 -0.94 33.44 10.92
C GLY A 156 -1.87 33.73 12.10
N TYR A 157 -2.57 34.86 12.03
CA TYR A 157 -3.48 35.26 13.09
C TYR A 157 -4.89 34.72 12.86
N ILE A 158 -5.58 34.34 13.93
CA ILE A 158 -6.98 33.94 13.88
C ILE A 158 -7.88 35.14 13.52
N PRO A 159 -8.94 34.93 12.71
CA PRO A 159 -9.25 33.69 12.00
C PRO A 159 -8.24 33.44 10.85
N LEU A 160 -7.55 32.30 10.91
CA LEU A 160 -6.50 31.94 9.97
C LEU A 160 -7.06 30.97 8.94
N THR A 161 -7.34 31.44 7.73
CA THR A 161 -7.70 30.59 6.60
C THR A 161 -6.43 30.07 5.92
N VAL A 162 -6.27 28.75 5.84
CA VAL A 162 -5.18 28.07 5.15
C VAL A 162 -5.75 27.26 3.99
N LYS A 163 -5.12 27.33 2.83
CA LYS A 163 -5.41 26.47 1.68
C LYS A 163 -4.43 25.31 1.66
N PHE A 164 -4.97 24.10 1.70
CA PHE A 164 -4.24 22.84 1.62
C PHE A 164 -4.35 22.22 0.24
N ASP A 165 -3.26 21.63 -0.24
CA ASP A 165 -3.17 20.99 -1.55
C ASP A 165 -2.40 19.67 -1.43
N ALA A 166 -3.06 18.56 -1.76
CA ALA A 166 -2.49 17.21 -1.78
C ALA A 166 -1.93 16.83 -3.16
N THR A 167 -2.28 17.58 -4.20
CA THR A 167 -1.99 17.26 -5.61
C THR A 167 -0.62 17.75 -6.06
N GLY A 168 -0.02 18.70 -5.34
CA GLY A 168 1.28 19.30 -5.68
C GLY A 168 2.49 18.37 -5.56
N GLY A 169 2.34 17.17 -4.97
CA GLY A 169 3.44 16.22 -4.81
C GLY A 169 3.07 14.78 -4.46
N SER A 170 1.81 14.48 -4.11
CA SER A 170 1.43 13.11 -3.79
C SER A 170 1.45 12.24 -5.06
N THR A 171 2.04 11.05 -4.97
CA THR A 171 2.21 10.15 -6.12
C THR A 171 1.92 8.71 -5.74
N ASP A 172 1.67 7.86 -6.72
CA ASP A 172 1.62 6.41 -6.54
C ASP A 172 2.59 5.76 -7.55
N PRO A 173 3.64 5.05 -7.09
CA PRO A 173 4.63 4.43 -7.98
C PRO A 173 4.09 3.37 -8.94
N ASP A 174 2.98 2.70 -8.61
CA ASP A 174 2.48 1.55 -9.37
C ASP A 174 0.96 1.55 -9.60
N GLY A 175 0.29 2.65 -9.30
CA GLY A 175 -1.14 2.83 -9.48
C GLY A 175 -1.57 4.30 -9.57
N LYS A 176 -2.68 4.63 -8.90
CA LYS A 176 -3.20 5.99 -8.79
C LYS A 176 -3.81 6.22 -7.41
N ILE A 177 -3.71 7.45 -6.93
CA ILE A 177 -4.42 7.89 -5.73
C ILE A 177 -5.91 8.04 -6.05
N VAL A 178 -6.78 7.43 -5.23
CA VAL A 178 -8.24 7.45 -5.39
C VAL A 178 -8.97 8.11 -4.23
N LYS A 179 -8.30 8.34 -3.09
CA LYS A 179 -8.88 9.00 -1.93
C LYS A 179 -7.87 9.91 -1.23
N TYR A 180 -8.37 11.04 -0.72
CA TYR A 180 -7.67 11.97 0.16
C TYR A 180 -8.44 12.07 1.47
N ASN A 181 -7.75 12.30 2.57
CA ASN A 181 -8.34 12.63 3.86
C ASN A 181 -7.40 13.55 4.63
N TRP A 182 -7.83 14.79 4.82
CA TRP A 182 -7.19 15.76 5.70
C TRP A 182 -7.79 15.65 7.10
N ASP A 183 -6.94 15.58 8.11
CA ASP A 183 -7.26 15.85 9.51
C ASP A 183 -6.59 17.17 9.89
N PHE A 184 -7.37 18.18 10.26
CA PHE A 184 -6.84 19.52 10.58
C PHE A 184 -6.28 19.63 12.00
N GLY A 185 -6.26 18.54 12.78
CA GLY A 185 -5.67 18.51 14.12
C GLY A 185 -6.56 19.06 15.24
N ASP A 186 -7.78 19.48 14.92
CA ASP A 186 -8.80 19.94 15.88
C ASP A 186 -10.09 19.09 15.85
N GLY A 187 -10.03 17.94 15.18
CA GLY A 187 -11.15 17.01 15.02
C GLY A 187 -11.98 17.23 13.75
N ASN A 188 -11.73 18.29 12.98
CA ASN A 188 -12.35 18.49 11.67
C ASN A 188 -11.55 17.82 10.56
N VAL A 189 -12.25 17.34 9.53
CA VAL A 189 -11.67 16.58 8.41
C VAL A 189 -12.20 17.05 7.04
N SER A 190 -11.51 16.69 5.96
CA SER A 190 -11.97 16.91 4.57
C SER A 190 -11.46 15.81 3.65
N ASP A 191 -12.31 15.31 2.74
CA ASP A 191 -11.93 14.32 1.71
C ASP A 191 -11.52 14.96 0.37
N ASP A 192 -11.50 16.29 0.29
CA ASP A 192 -11.15 17.01 -0.94
C ASP A 192 -9.63 16.98 -1.19
N SER A 193 -9.22 16.82 -2.46
CA SER A 193 -7.80 16.85 -2.84
C SER A 193 -7.15 18.22 -2.66
N ILE A 194 -7.95 19.29 -2.71
CA ILE A 194 -7.57 20.68 -2.43
C ILE A 194 -8.70 21.28 -1.60
N THR A 195 -8.38 21.87 -0.46
CA THR A 195 -9.38 22.37 0.48
C THR A 195 -8.90 23.62 1.19
N SER A 196 -9.81 24.38 1.77
CA SER A 196 -9.49 25.51 2.64
C SER A 196 -10.15 25.32 3.99
N TYR A 197 -9.39 25.53 5.05
CA TYR A 197 -9.87 25.42 6.42
C TYR A 197 -9.48 26.67 7.22
N THR A 198 -10.34 27.08 8.17
CA THR A 198 -10.14 28.29 8.96
C THR A 198 -10.04 27.98 10.45
N TYR A 199 -8.85 28.21 11.02
CA TYR A 199 -8.63 28.11 12.45
C TYR A 199 -9.13 29.36 13.16
N THR A 200 -10.00 29.17 14.16
CA THR A 200 -10.62 30.27 14.93
C THR A 200 -10.14 30.32 16.38
N THR A 201 -9.39 29.32 16.82
CA THR A 201 -8.72 29.26 18.11
C THR A 201 -7.22 29.29 17.89
N ASP A 202 -6.49 29.91 18.82
CA ASP A 202 -5.03 29.86 18.80
C ASP A 202 -4.51 28.47 19.18
N GLY A 203 -3.34 28.11 18.66
CA GLY A 203 -2.71 26.82 18.92
C GLY A 203 -1.79 26.37 17.80
N GLU A 204 -1.09 25.26 18.08
CA GLU A 204 -0.34 24.49 17.09
C GLU A 204 -1.18 23.28 16.68
N PHE A 205 -1.54 23.21 15.40
CA PHE A 205 -2.37 22.16 14.84
C PHE A 205 -1.52 21.23 13.98
N LYS A 206 -1.51 19.95 14.35
CA LYS A 206 -0.86 18.89 13.57
C LYS A 206 -1.81 18.42 12.48
N VAL A 207 -1.64 18.93 11.28
CA VAL A 207 -2.45 18.57 10.11
C VAL A 207 -1.88 17.29 9.50
N ILE A 208 -2.72 16.30 9.25
CA ILE A 208 -2.33 15.03 8.64
C ILE A 208 -3.09 14.85 7.33
N LEU A 209 -2.37 14.75 6.22
CA LEU A 209 -2.89 14.23 4.97
C LEU A 209 -2.73 12.72 4.96
N THR A 210 -3.78 11.97 4.68
CA THR A 210 -3.71 10.55 4.32
C THR A 210 -4.21 10.37 2.90
N VAL A 211 -3.42 9.73 2.04
CA VAL A 211 -3.81 9.36 0.68
C VAL A 211 -4.00 7.85 0.58
N THR A 212 -4.93 7.41 -0.27
CA THR A 212 -5.19 5.98 -0.53
C THR A 212 -5.12 5.70 -2.02
N ASP A 213 -4.43 4.62 -2.40
CA ASP A 213 -4.33 4.16 -3.78
C ASP A 213 -5.53 3.31 -4.24
N ASP A 214 -5.55 2.94 -5.52
CA ASP A 214 -6.57 2.09 -6.14
C ASP A 214 -6.56 0.62 -5.69
N ASN A 215 -5.60 0.24 -4.84
CA ASN A 215 -5.47 -1.07 -4.20
C ASN A 215 -5.70 -1.03 -2.68
N GLY A 216 -6.05 0.13 -2.13
CA GLY A 216 -6.37 0.34 -0.73
C GLY A 216 -5.18 0.58 0.20
N ALA A 217 -3.94 0.64 -0.29
CA ALA A 217 -2.81 1.03 0.56
C ALA A 217 -2.79 2.54 0.78
N THR A 218 -2.22 2.94 1.91
CA THR A 218 -2.23 4.33 2.38
C THR A 218 -0.85 4.79 2.77
N ASP A 219 -0.62 6.08 2.61
CA ASP A 219 0.50 6.80 3.21
C ASP A 219 0.02 8.15 3.75
N SER A 220 0.80 8.73 4.67
CA SER A 220 0.45 9.98 5.32
C SER A 220 1.62 10.95 5.40
N ASP A 221 1.32 12.22 5.24
CA ASP A 221 2.26 13.32 5.44
C ASP A 221 1.68 14.33 6.45
N THR A 222 2.55 15.05 7.15
CA THR A 222 2.17 15.93 8.26
C THR A 222 2.68 17.35 8.04
N LEU A 223 1.80 18.33 8.32
CA LEU A 223 2.13 19.74 8.44
C LEU A 223 1.85 20.24 9.86
N LEU A 224 2.55 21.30 10.27
CA LEU A 224 2.26 22.03 11.50
C LEU A 224 1.73 23.41 11.11
N ILE A 225 0.56 23.77 11.65
CA ILE A 225 -0.06 25.09 11.47
C ILE A 225 -0.11 25.83 12.81
N SER A 226 0.47 27.02 12.88
CA SER A 226 0.42 27.86 14.07
C SER A 226 -0.59 29.00 13.90
N ALA A 227 -1.75 28.89 14.53
CA ALA A 227 -2.73 29.98 14.57
C ALA A 227 -2.53 30.80 15.85
N LEU A 228 -2.40 32.11 15.71
CA LEU A 228 -2.06 33.03 16.81
C LEU A 228 -3.20 34.02 17.05
N ILE A 229 -3.39 34.48 18.28
CA ILE A 229 -4.31 35.60 18.54
C ILE A 229 -3.72 36.87 17.91
N SER A 230 -4.50 37.56 17.06
CA SER A 230 -4.13 38.89 16.60
C SER A 230 -4.07 39.81 17.81
N GLY A 231 -2.85 40.23 18.20
CA GLY A 231 -2.69 41.26 19.21
C GLY A 231 -3.28 42.56 18.67
N VAL A 232 -4.51 42.89 19.03
CA VAL A 232 -5.09 44.18 18.64
C VAL A 232 -4.37 45.28 19.42
N GLU A 233 -4.04 46.31 18.66
CA GLU A 233 -3.48 47.60 19.05
C GLU A 233 -4.03 48.18 20.37
N ASN A 234 -3.12 48.94 21.02
CA ASN A 234 -3.29 49.80 22.19
C ASN A 234 -3.09 49.16 23.57
N GLY A 235 -1.81 49.10 23.98
CA GLY A 235 -1.42 49.73 25.23
C GLY A 235 -1.60 48.93 26.52
N ASP A 236 -1.92 47.64 26.47
CA ASP A 236 -1.88 46.81 27.68
C ASP A 236 -1.37 45.40 27.37
N LEU A 237 -0.13 45.13 27.78
CA LEU A 237 0.56 43.84 27.67
C LEU A 237 0.14 42.89 28.81
N SER A 238 -1.13 42.88 29.18
CA SER A 238 -1.66 42.08 30.31
C SER A 238 -2.05 40.64 29.94
N GLY A 239 -1.65 40.15 28.76
CA GLY A 239 -2.08 38.83 28.24
C GLY A 239 -1.00 37.93 27.63
N ILE A 240 0.30 38.24 27.76
CA ILE A 240 1.35 37.26 27.43
C ILE A 240 1.38 36.21 28.56
N PRO A 241 1.49 34.89 28.29
CA PRO A 241 1.43 33.85 29.31
C PRO A 241 2.34 34.15 30.51
N ASP A 242 1.72 34.29 31.66
CA ASP A 242 2.30 34.74 32.94
C ASP A 242 3.08 33.63 33.67
N LYS A 243 3.70 32.70 32.93
CA LYS A 243 4.38 31.53 33.51
C LYS A 243 5.85 31.45 33.10
N PHE A 244 6.68 32.19 33.82
CA PHE A 244 8.10 31.90 33.96
C PHE A 244 8.27 31.01 35.21
N GLU A 245 8.30 29.70 35.01
CA GLU A 245 8.92 28.84 36.02
C GLU A 245 10.44 28.97 35.87
N LEU A 246 11.09 29.57 36.87
CA LEU A 246 12.49 29.25 37.12
C LEU A 246 12.54 27.74 37.29
N SER A 247 13.20 27.02 36.36
CA SER A 247 13.54 25.62 36.59
C SER A 247 14.16 25.55 37.98
N GLN A 248 13.60 24.70 38.85
CA GLN A 248 13.95 24.57 40.25
C GLN A 248 15.37 23.99 40.40
N ASN A 249 16.37 24.74 39.98
CA ASN A 249 17.76 24.56 40.32
C ASN A 249 18.23 25.89 40.85
N TYR A 250 18.19 26.01 42.18
CA TYR A 250 19.08 26.87 42.94
C TYR A 250 20.44 26.92 42.22
N PRO A 251 21.02 28.11 41.94
CA PRO A 251 22.25 28.18 41.20
C PRO A 251 23.28 27.28 41.89
N ASN A 252 23.75 26.30 41.13
CA ASN A 252 24.85 25.46 41.53
C ASN A 252 26.08 26.37 41.69
N PRO A 253 26.68 26.50 42.89
CA PRO A 253 27.87 27.34 43.10
C PRO A 253 29.07 26.89 42.26
N PHE A 254 28.99 25.72 41.61
CA PHE A 254 30.03 25.19 40.72
C PHE A 254 29.77 25.41 39.22
N ASN A 255 28.61 25.95 38.81
CA ASN A 255 28.32 26.27 37.40
C ASN A 255 27.33 27.45 37.26
N PRO A 256 27.83 28.70 37.21
CA PRO A 256 27.00 29.92 37.24
C PRO A 256 26.40 30.23 35.87
N GLN A 257 25.51 29.37 35.38
CA GLN A 257 24.79 29.56 34.12
C GLN A 257 23.36 30.05 34.37
N THR A 258 22.96 31.10 33.65
CA THR A 258 21.57 31.61 33.63
C THR A 258 20.96 31.35 32.26
N HIS A 259 19.82 30.66 32.24
CA HIS A 259 19.07 30.37 31.01
C HIS A 259 17.95 31.39 30.82
N ILE A 260 17.84 31.95 29.63
CA ILE A 260 16.82 32.92 29.24
C ILE A 260 16.04 32.29 28.09
N SER A 261 14.79 31.91 28.35
CA SER A 261 13.88 31.38 27.34
C SER A 261 12.89 32.45 26.90
N TYR A 262 12.63 32.53 25.59
CA TYR A 262 11.76 33.55 25.00
C TYR A 262 11.13 33.04 23.70
N GLN A 263 10.01 33.65 23.30
CA GLN A 263 9.27 33.30 22.08
C GLN A 263 9.29 34.46 21.10
N ILE A 264 9.56 34.16 19.83
CA ILE A 264 9.50 35.13 18.74
C ILE A 264 8.23 34.82 17.92
N PRO A 265 7.25 35.75 17.86
CA PRO A 265 5.99 35.51 17.16
C PRO A 265 6.07 35.79 15.66
N VAL A 266 6.98 36.67 15.24
CA VAL A 266 7.20 37.08 13.86
C VAL A 266 8.70 37.22 13.64
N ALA A 267 9.17 36.85 12.44
CA ALA A 267 10.56 37.03 12.08
C ALA A 267 11.02 38.47 12.35
N THR A 268 11.98 38.65 13.25
CA THR A 268 12.41 39.97 13.72
C THR A 268 13.87 39.94 14.12
N GLN A 269 14.50 41.12 14.11
CA GLN A 269 15.83 41.26 14.72
C GLN A 269 15.66 41.15 16.24
N VAL A 270 16.42 40.28 16.87
CA VAL A 270 16.41 40.06 18.32
C VAL A 270 17.77 40.44 18.88
N GLU A 271 17.77 41.32 19.87
CA GLU A 271 18.94 41.71 20.63
C GLU A 271 18.71 41.35 22.11
N ILE A 272 19.60 40.54 22.70
CA ILE A 272 19.59 40.24 24.13
C ILE A 272 20.92 40.65 24.73
N LYS A 273 20.87 41.56 25.71
CA LYS A 273 22.04 42.14 26.39
C LYS A 273 21.94 41.98 27.90
N VAL A 274 23.07 41.78 28.56
CA VAL A 274 23.19 41.76 30.02
C VAL A 274 23.92 43.03 30.47
N PHE A 275 23.44 43.63 31.55
CA PHE A 275 23.96 44.85 32.16
C PHE A 275 24.22 44.64 33.65
N ASN A 276 25.21 45.35 34.19
CA ASN A 276 25.42 45.43 35.64
C ASN A 276 24.42 46.43 36.28
N THR A 277 24.43 46.53 37.61
CA THR A 277 23.55 47.46 38.36
C THR A 277 23.85 48.94 38.12
N LEU A 278 24.99 49.27 37.50
CA LEU A 278 25.35 50.62 37.06
C LEU A 278 24.84 50.94 35.65
N GLY A 279 24.17 49.98 34.99
CA GLY A 279 23.66 50.12 33.62
C GLY A 279 24.71 49.96 32.53
N GLN A 280 25.91 49.47 32.87
CA GLN A 280 26.97 49.19 31.89
C GLN A 280 26.72 47.83 31.26
N GLU A 281 26.84 47.74 29.93
CA GLU A 281 26.73 46.47 29.20
C GLU A 281 27.88 45.54 29.61
N VAL A 282 27.52 44.30 29.92
CA VAL A 282 28.43 43.22 30.29
C VAL A 282 28.67 42.29 29.11
N VAL A 283 27.61 41.89 28.40
CA VAL A 283 27.67 41.02 27.22
C VAL A 283 26.40 41.13 26.36
N THR A 284 26.56 40.96 25.05
CA THR A 284 25.45 40.70 24.11
C THR A 284 25.36 39.19 23.88
N LEU A 285 24.23 38.59 24.19
CA LEU A 285 23.98 37.14 24.08
C LEU A 285 23.37 36.75 22.72
N VAL A 286 22.55 37.64 22.16
CA VAL A 286 21.87 37.46 20.87
C VAL A 286 21.87 38.79 20.15
N ASP A 287 22.22 38.80 18.87
CA ASP A 287 22.05 39.95 17.96
C ASP A 287 21.91 39.41 16.53
N GLU A 288 20.75 38.82 16.25
CA GLU A 288 20.48 38.18 14.96
C GLU A 288 18.99 38.25 14.61
N SER A 289 18.67 38.05 13.33
CA SER A 289 17.30 37.87 12.89
C SER A 289 16.85 36.45 13.21
N GLN A 290 15.80 36.33 14.00
CA GLN A 290 15.23 35.04 14.41
C GLN A 290 13.86 34.86 13.76
N MET A 291 13.61 33.65 13.25
CA MET A 291 12.31 33.24 12.72
C MET A 291 11.31 33.04 13.87
N PRO A 292 10.00 32.89 13.59
CA PRO A 292 9.06 32.53 14.62
C PRO A 292 9.44 31.21 15.30
N GLY A 293 9.37 31.15 16.62
CA GLY A 293 9.73 29.96 17.38
C GLY A 293 10.06 30.22 18.85
N PHE A 294 10.39 29.14 19.56
CA PHE A 294 10.87 29.17 20.95
C PHE A 294 12.39 29.08 20.99
N TYR A 295 13.00 29.99 21.73
CA TYR A 295 14.44 30.12 21.85
C TYR A 295 14.87 30.05 23.31
N THR A 296 16.08 29.56 23.53
CA THR A 296 16.74 29.62 24.84
C THR A 296 18.19 30.02 24.63
N VAL A 297 18.64 31.03 25.35
CA VAL A 297 20.04 31.46 25.38
C VAL A 297 20.60 31.30 26.79
N THR A 298 21.88 30.96 26.91
CA THR A 298 22.55 30.77 28.19
C THR A 298 23.64 31.82 28.36
N TRP A 299 23.65 32.50 29.51
CA TRP A 299 24.78 33.30 29.95
C TRP A 299 25.61 32.53 30.97
N ASP A 300 26.91 32.40 30.73
CA ASP A 300 27.86 31.66 31.58
C ASP A 300 28.55 32.54 32.63
N GLY A 301 28.09 33.77 32.82
CA GLY A 301 28.66 34.70 33.80
C GLY A 301 29.98 35.34 33.34
N LYS A 302 30.25 35.40 32.03
CA LYS A 302 31.42 36.11 31.48
C LYS A 302 31.03 37.40 30.78
N ASP A 303 31.98 38.34 30.74
CA ASP A 303 31.86 39.57 29.95
C ASP A 303 32.24 39.35 28.47
N VAL A 304 32.13 40.41 27.65
CA VAL A 304 32.53 40.40 26.23
C VAL A 304 33.99 40.01 25.97
N PHE A 305 34.87 40.08 26.98
CA PHE A 305 36.28 39.71 26.88
C PHE A 305 36.53 38.26 27.37
N GLY A 306 35.47 37.55 27.77
CA GLY A 306 35.57 36.20 28.34
C GLY A 306 36.05 36.20 29.79
N ASN A 307 36.13 37.36 30.46
CA ASN A 307 36.48 37.42 31.87
C ASN A 307 35.26 37.11 32.72
N GLU A 308 35.52 36.44 33.82
CA GLU A 308 34.54 36.12 34.83
C GLU A 308 34.04 37.39 35.57
N VAL A 309 32.73 37.64 35.56
CA VAL A 309 32.13 38.75 36.35
C VAL A 309 31.73 38.32 37.76
N SER A 310 31.69 39.26 38.71
CA SER A 310 31.40 38.98 40.12
C SER A 310 29.99 38.42 40.36
N SER A 311 29.81 37.58 41.39
CA SER A 311 28.48 37.24 41.90
C SER A 311 27.69 38.51 42.25
N GLY A 312 26.42 38.56 41.89
CA GLY A 312 25.60 39.75 42.12
C GLY A 312 24.31 39.78 41.30
N VAL A 313 23.63 40.92 41.39
CA VAL A 313 22.43 41.18 40.59
C VAL A 313 22.84 41.75 39.24
N TYR A 314 22.28 41.21 38.18
CA TYR A 314 22.41 41.70 36.81
C TYR A 314 21.03 41.95 36.21
N ILE A 315 21.02 42.63 35.08
CA ILE A 315 19.80 42.96 34.36
C ILE A 315 19.98 42.46 32.93
N TYR A 316 19.05 41.67 32.40
CA TYR A 316 19.00 41.49 30.95
C TYR A 316 17.92 42.36 30.32
N GLN A 317 18.21 42.79 29.10
CA GLN A 317 17.26 43.42 28.20
C GLN A 317 17.10 42.53 26.97
N ILE A 318 15.86 42.21 26.62
CA ILE A 318 15.51 41.70 25.30
C ILE A 318 14.86 42.83 24.51
N ARG A 319 15.31 43.02 23.28
CA ARG A 319 14.80 44.01 22.34
C ARG A 319 14.49 43.32 21.02
N THR A 320 13.33 43.62 20.48
CA THR A 320 12.99 43.40 19.08
C THR A 320 12.64 44.74 18.44
N ARG A 321 12.26 44.73 17.16
CA ARG A 321 11.82 45.96 16.46
C ARG A 321 10.72 46.72 17.22
N ASP A 322 9.78 46.00 17.82
CA ASP A 322 8.55 46.59 18.37
C ASP A 322 8.42 46.38 19.89
N PHE A 323 9.40 45.72 20.52
CA PHE A 323 9.31 45.34 21.93
C PHE A 323 10.65 45.52 22.66
N VAL A 324 10.60 46.03 23.89
CA VAL A 324 11.73 46.05 24.81
C VAL A 324 11.26 45.58 26.18
N GLN A 325 11.93 44.59 26.74
CA GLN A 325 11.70 44.14 28.11
C GLN A 325 13.02 44.06 28.87
N VAL A 326 12.93 44.38 30.16
CA VAL A 326 14.07 44.39 31.08
C VAL A 326 13.71 43.59 32.31
N LYS A 327 14.59 42.67 32.73
CA LYS A 327 14.37 41.78 33.88
C LYS A 327 15.65 41.63 34.69
N LYS A 328 15.50 41.45 36.00
CA LYS A 328 16.62 41.18 36.91
C LYS A 328 16.95 39.70 36.88
N MET A 329 18.24 39.39 36.98
CA MET A 329 18.76 38.05 37.20
C MET A 329 19.79 38.10 38.34
N ILE A 330 20.06 36.95 38.96
CA ILE A 330 21.06 36.83 40.01
C ILE A 330 22.10 35.82 39.53
N LEU A 331 23.37 36.24 39.52
CA LEU A 331 24.51 35.37 39.33
C LEU A 331 25.06 35.00 40.71
N LEU A 332 25.01 33.72 41.07
CA LEU A 332 25.64 33.21 42.29
C LEU A 332 26.74 32.22 41.89
N ARG A 333 27.97 32.57 42.21
CA ARG A 333 29.12 31.67 42.33
C ARG A 333 29.39 31.39 43.80
#